data_AF-A0A9Q1HY26-F1
#
_entry.id   AF-A0A9Q1HY26-F1
#
_cell.length_a   1.000
_cell.length_b   1.000
_cell.length_c   1.000
_cell.angle_alpha   90.00
_cell.angle_beta   90.00
_cell.angle_gamma   90.00
#
_symmetry.space_group_name_H-M   'P 1'
#
loop_
_entity.id
_entity.type
_entity.pdbx_description
1 polymer ?
#
loop_
_entity_poly.entity_id
_entity_poly.type
_entity_poly.pdbx_seq_one_letter_code
_entity_poly.pdbx_strand_id
1 'polypeptide(L)'
;MDQMDQNPISLQTILEGIHQMKIEMISHMDLKHDTIKASLNKIEGSLATLGEHVDELEQRVGSNEDNLQDLTQRTKQLEKNNAHLKERAEDAENRSRASNLRFISVPDKSEGKDILGLKLLIPQLLGEANFPTPDERCHRSPTFLKQNSRAGPRPILVKFLHFQEKLKIMKLSRGKKELVYNGTRVHIYPDFSAGLVQKRRQFDPLKKRLRDLDCTYAMIFPCTLKVVRDACKCNGHASMCNPINRKCYCTTKGIKRDHYNFTPLEWNDQCAGARS
;
A
#
# COMPACT_ATOMS: atom_id res chain seq x y z
N MET A 1 -94.70 -23.27 60.99
CA MET A 1 -93.51 -23.12 60.14
C MET A 1 -93.55 -21.72 59.58
N ASP A 2 -92.56 -20.93 59.95
CA ASP A 2 -92.14 -19.64 59.40
C ASP A 2 -93.10 -18.44 59.57
N GLN A 3 -93.02 -17.83 60.75
CA GLN A 3 -93.26 -16.39 60.88
C GLN A 3 -92.09 -15.67 60.20
N MET A 4 -92.32 -15.20 58.97
CA MET A 4 -91.43 -14.26 58.30
C MET A 4 -91.60 -12.90 58.97
N ASP A 5 -90.60 -12.54 59.78
CA ASP A 5 -90.46 -11.25 60.42
C ASP A 5 -90.14 -10.18 59.35
N GLN A 6 -91.18 -9.66 58.69
CA GLN A 6 -91.07 -8.53 57.77
C GLN A 6 -91.19 -7.23 58.55
N ASN A 7 -90.09 -6.82 59.18
CA ASN A 7 -89.94 -5.45 59.65
C ASN A 7 -90.01 -4.51 58.41
N PRO A 8 -90.96 -3.55 58.34
CA PRO A 8 -91.03 -2.65 57.20
C PRO A 8 -89.77 -1.78 57.20
N ILE A 9 -88.93 -1.96 56.17
CA ILE A 9 -87.73 -1.15 55.98
C ILE A 9 -88.18 0.31 55.91
N SER A 10 -87.77 1.08 56.92
CA SER A 10 -88.13 2.49 57.03
C SER A 10 -87.39 3.28 55.94
N LEU A 11 -88.08 4.27 55.34
CA LEU A 11 -87.49 5.22 54.40
C LEU A 11 -86.22 5.88 54.95
N GLN A 12 -86.13 6.02 56.28
CA GLN A 12 -84.98 6.57 56.98
C GLN A 12 -83.75 5.65 56.91
N THR A 13 -83.95 4.33 57.03
CA THR A 13 -82.89 3.33 56.90
C THR A 13 -82.33 3.26 55.47
N ILE A 14 -83.19 3.46 54.45
CA ILE A 14 -82.75 3.54 53.04
C ILE A 14 -81.92 4.82 52.81
N LEU A 15 -82.38 5.96 53.35
CA LEU A 15 -81.68 7.24 53.27
C LEU A 15 -80.30 7.18 53.94
N GLU A 16 -80.21 6.57 55.12
CA GLU A 16 -78.94 6.35 55.84
C GLU A 16 -78.00 5.44 55.05
N GLY A 17 -78.50 4.35 54.46
CA GLY A 17 -77.71 3.47 53.59
C GLY A 17 -77.16 4.19 52.35
N ILE A 18 -77.96 5.02 51.69
CA ILE A 18 -77.53 5.86 50.57
C ILE A 18 -76.46 6.87 51.03
N HIS A 19 -76.65 7.49 52.20
CA HIS A 19 -75.70 8.47 52.72
C HIS A 19 -74.37 7.81 53.13
N GLN A 20 -74.41 6.63 53.72
CA GLN A 20 -73.24 5.83 54.07
C GLN A 20 -72.47 5.40 52.81
N MET A 21 -73.19 4.87 51.82
CA MET A 21 -72.61 4.46 50.54
C MET A 21 -72.00 5.66 49.81
N LYS A 22 -72.62 6.84 49.84
CA LYS A 22 -72.04 8.09 49.31
C LYS A 22 -70.72 8.44 49.99
N ILE A 23 -70.65 8.36 51.32
CA ILE A 23 -69.43 8.65 52.10
C ILE A 23 -68.31 7.67 51.73
N GLU A 24 -68.62 6.37 51.69
CA GLU A 24 -67.66 5.33 51.33
C GLU A 24 -67.15 5.49 49.89
N MET A 25 -68.04 5.85 48.95
CA MET A 25 -67.66 6.07 47.57
C MET A 25 -66.76 7.29 47.39
N ILE A 26 -67.05 8.39 48.10
CA ILE A 26 -66.19 9.59 48.13
C ILE A 26 -64.82 9.22 48.72
N SER A 27 -64.79 8.53 49.86
CA SER A 27 -63.54 8.10 50.49
C SER A 27 -62.71 7.18 49.59
N HIS A 28 -63.35 6.22 48.90
CA HIS A 28 -62.67 5.34 47.96
C HIS A 28 -62.14 6.13 46.74
N MET A 29 -62.89 7.10 46.22
CA MET A 29 -62.42 7.97 45.14
C MET A 29 -61.24 8.84 45.57
N ASP A 30 -61.27 9.43 46.76
CA ASP A 30 -60.16 10.23 47.30
C ASP A 30 -58.90 9.38 47.45
N LEU A 31 -59.01 8.17 48.00
CA LEU A 31 -57.89 7.23 48.10
C LEU A 31 -57.29 6.87 46.74
N LYS A 32 -58.13 6.61 45.73
CA LYS A 32 -57.67 6.33 44.36
C LYS A 32 -57.03 7.55 43.73
N HIS A 33 -57.59 8.74 43.94
CA HIS A 33 -57.06 10.00 43.44
C HIS A 33 -55.67 10.29 44.01
N ASP A 34 -55.50 10.09 45.32
CA ASP A 34 -54.21 10.28 45.99
C ASP A 34 -53.18 9.26 45.52
N THR A 35 -53.59 8.00 45.32
CA THR A 35 -52.71 6.96 44.77
C THR A 35 -52.24 7.32 43.35
N ILE A 36 -53.16 7.79 42.50
CA ILE A 36 -52.84 8.22 41.12
C ILE A 36 -51.90 9.42 41.16
N LYS A 37 -52.18 10.45 41.97
CA LYS A 37 -51.29 11.61 42.14
C LYS A 37 -49.88 11.21 42.58
N ALA A 38 -49.77 10.33 43.57
CA ALA A 38 -48.47 9.85 44.03
C ALA A 38 -47.69 9.14 42.91
N SER A 39 -48.38 8.33 42.09
CA SER A 39 -47.75 7.68 40.94
C SER A 39 -47.32 8.65 39.85
N LEU A 40 -48.14 9.68 39.56
CA LEU A 40 -47.82 10.73 38.59
C LEU A 40 -46.60 11.54 39.02
N ASN A 41 -46.52 11.96 40.29
CA ASN A 41 -45.36 12.67 40.81
C ASN A 41 -44.07 11.84 40.71
N LYS A 42 -44.16 10.51 40.92
CA LYS A 42 -43.01 9.61 40.77
C LYS A 42 -42.57 9.49 39.31
N ILE A 43 -43.52 9.43 38.38
CA ILE A 43 -43.24 9.42 36.94
C ILE A 43 -42.60 10.74 36.52
N GLU A 44 -43.11 11.88 36.99
CA GLU A 44 -42.57 13.20 36.71
C GLU A 44 -41.11 13.32 37.17
N GLY A 45 -40.79 12.89 38.40
CA GLY A 45 -39.41 12.86 38.88
C GLY A 45 -38.50 11.91 38.08
N SER A 46 -39.03 10.76 37.65
CA SER A 46 -38.28 9.83 36.79
C SER A 46 -38.05 10.40 35.38
N LEU A 47 -38.99 11.20 34.87
CA LEU A 47 -38.87 11.86 33.57
C LEU A 47 -37.86 13.01 33.62
N ALA A 48 -37.85 13.77 34.73
CA ALA A 48 -36.87 14.85 34.94
C ALA A 48 -35.44 14.30 34.98
N THR A 49 -35.20 13.26 35.78
CA THR A 49 -33.89 12.58 35.85
C THR A 49 -33.47 11.96 34.52
N LEU A 50 -34.41 11.39 33.77
CA LEU A 50 -34.13 10.90 32.41
C LEU A 50 -33.73 12.05 31.48
N GLY A 51 -34.38 13.21 31.58
CA GLY A 51 -34.01 14.42 30.83
C GLY A 51 -32.56 14.83 31.09
N GLU A 52 -32.16 14.90 32.37
CA GLU A 52 -30.78 15.22 32.76
C GLU A 52 -29.76 14.22 32.18
N HIS A 53 -30.08 12.93 32.21
CA HIS A 53 -29.22 11.89 31.63
C HIS A 53 -29.12 11.99 30.11
N VAL A 54 -30.21 12.36 29.43
CA VAL A 54 -30.21 12.57 27.97
C VAL A 54 -29.34 13.77 27.61
N ASP A 55 -29.47 14.89 28.33
CA ASP A 55 -28.64 16.08 28.11
C ASP A 55 -27.14 15.77 28.29
N GLU A 56 -26.76 15.01 29.34
CA GLU A 56 -25.37 14.59 29.54
C GLU A 56 -24.87 13.70 28.39
N LEU A 57 -25.71 12.76 27.93
CA LEU A 57 -25.36 11.88 26.82
C LEU A 57 -25.18 12.65 25.52
N GLU A 58 -26.06 13.61 25.22
CA GLU A 58 -25.95 14.46 24.02
C GLU A 58 -24.65 15.26 24.03
N GLN A 59 -24.28 15.87 25.17
CA GLN A 59 -23.01 16.58 25.31
C GLN A 59 -21.79 15.67 25.13
N ARG A 60 -21.82 14.47 25.71
CA ARG A 60 -20.74 13.47 25.57
C ARG A 60 -20.64 12.94 24.15
N VAL A 61 -21.77 12.73 23.47
CA VAL A 61 -21.81 12.31 22.07
C VAL A 61 -21.22 13.41 21.19
N GLY A 62 -21.64 14.66 21.34
CA GLY A 62 -21.07 15.78 20.58
C GLY A 62 -19.56 15.92 20.79
N SER A 63 -19.09 15.83 22.04
CA SER A 63 -17.66 15.85 22.35
C SER A 63 -16.90 14.68 21.70
N ASN A 64 -17.51 13.49 21.66
CA ASN A 64 -16.92 12.32 21.02
C ASN A 64 -16.89 12.45 19.49
N GLU A 65 -17.92 13.02 18.87
CA GLU A 65 -17.96 13.30 17.44
C GLU A 65 -16.86 14.27 17.01
N ASP A 66 -16.68 15.36 17.76
CA ASP A 66 -15.59 16.32 17.54
C ASP A 66 -14.21 15.66 17.65
N ASN A 67 -14.01 14.84 18.69
CA ASN A 67 -12.77 14.08 18.89
C ASN A 67 -12.53 13.07 17.75
N LEU A 68 -13.56 12.36 17.29
CA LEU A 68 -13.46 11.42 16.17
C LEU A 68 -13.09 12.14 14.86
N GLN A 69 -13.62 13.34 14.64
CA GLN A 69 -13.27 14.15 13.48
C GLN A 69 -11.80 14.59 13.51
N ASP A 70 -11.31 15.10 14.65
CA ASP A 70 -9.89 15.46 14.82
C ASP A 70 -8.97 14.25 14.65
N LEU A 71 -9.30 13.10 15.25
CA LEU A 71 -8.53 11.87 15.08
C LEU A 71 -8.49 11.39 13.63
N THR A 72 -9.61 11.51 12.91
CA THR A 72 -9.68 11.15 11.50
C THR A 72 -8.78 12.06 10.66
N GLN A 73 -8.79 13.37 10.93
CA GLN A 73 -7.94 14.33 10.25
C GLN A 73 -6.44 14.07 10.52
N ARG A 74 -6.08 13.82 11.78
CA ARG A 74 -4.70 13.46 12.18
C ARG A 74 -4.25 12.17 11.50
N THR A 75 -5.11 11.16 11.43
CA THR A 75 -4.80 9.89 10.77
C THR A 75 -4.51 10.09 9.28
N LYS A 76 -5.37 10.83 8.56
CA LYS A 76 -5.13 11.17 7.14
C LYS A 76 -3.81 11.93 6.95
N GLN A 77 -3.50 12.86 7.85
CA GLN A 77 -2.24 13.60 7.78
C GLN A 77 -1.02 12.71 8.04
N LEU A 78 -1.12 11.79 9.01
CA LEU A 78 -0.08 10.80 9.31
C LEU A 78 0.14 9.83 8.16
N GLU A 79 -0.91 9.35 7.52
CA GLU A 79 -0.82 8.50 6.32
C GLU A 79 -0.09 9.21 5.18
N LYS A 80 -0.45 10.47 4.91
CA LYS A 80 0.23 11.32 3.92
C LYS A 80 1.70 11.52 4.25
N ASN A 81 2.02 11.85 5.50
CA ASN A 81 3.40 12.05 5.94
C ASN A 81 4.21 10.75 5.85
N ASN A 82 3.62 9.62 6.23
CA ASN A 82 4.26 8.31 6.16
C ASN A 82 4.53 7.90 4.71
N ALA A 83 3.58 8.12 3.80
CA ALA A 83 3.79 7.91 2.37
C ALA A 83 4.95 8.76 1.83
N HIS A 84 4.99 10.04 2.18
CA HIS A 84 6.08 10.94 1.79
C HIS A 84 7.44 10.50 2.36
N LEU A 85 7.49 10.13 3.64
CA LEU A 85 8.72 9.68 4.29
C LEU A 85 9.23 8.37 3.67
N LYS A 86 8.35 7.43 3.35
CA LYS A 86 8.71 6.19 2.65
C LYS A 86 9.33 6.48 1.29
N GLU A 87 8.74 7.39 0.52
CA GLU A 87 9.29 7.80 -0.78
C GLU A 87 10.68 8.45 -0.62
N ARG A 88 10.82 9.40 0.32
CA ARG A 88 12.12 10.06 0.58
C ARG A 88 13.19 9.09 1.07
N ALA A 89 12.82 8.13 1.91
CA ALA A 89 13.74 7.10 2.39
C ALA A 89 14.21 6.20 1.23
N GLU A 90 13.30 5.78 0.35
CA GLU A 90 13.65 4.98 -0.82
C GLU A 90 14.54 5.75 -1.82
N ASP A 91 14.25 7.03 -2.05
CA ASP A 91 15.07 7.91 -2.90
C ASP A 91 16.47 8.13 -2.29
N ALA A 92 16.56 8.42 -0.98
CA ALA A 92 17.84 8.56 -0.28
C ALA A 92 18.68 7.27 -0.33
N GLU A 93 18.05 6.11 -0.12
CA GLU A 93 18.71 4.80 -0.22
C GLU A 93 19.26 4.58 -1.64
N ASN A 94 18.47 4.86 -2.67
CA ASN A 94 18.89 4.68 -4.06
C ASN A 94 19.98 5.68 -4.48
N ARG A 95 19.96 6.92 -3.98
CA ARG A 95 21.05 7.89 -4.20
C ARG A 95 22.35 7.44 -3.55
N SER A 96 22.27 6.92 -2.31
CA SER A 96 23.43 6.35 -1.62
C SER A 96 24.04 5.16 -2.36
N ARG A 97 23.18 4.35 -3.01
CA ARG A 97 23.57 3.19 -3.83
C ARG A 97 23.86 3.54 -5.30
N ALA A 98 23.72 4.81 -5.71
CA ALA A 98 23.84 5.19 -7.11
C ALA A 98 25.21 4.86 -7.71
N SER A 99 26.27 4.92 -6.90
CA SER A 99 27.64 4.55 -7.29
C SER A 99 28.01 3.12 -6.93
N ASN A 100 27.05 2.24 -6.63
CA ASN A 100 27.33 0.84 -6.28
C ASN A 100 27.07 -0.10 -7.47
N LEU A 101 27.88 -1.15 -7.57
CA LEU A 101 27.62 -2.32 -8.41
C LEU A 101 27.64 -3.61 -7.60
N ARG A 102 26.88 -4.59 -8.08
CA ARG A 102 26.77 -5.92 -7.52
C ARG A 102 27.30 -6.93 -8.52
N PHE A 103 28.29 -7.71 -8.10
CA PHE A 103 28.84 -8.83 -8.85
C PHE A 103 28.26 -10.14 -8.30
N ILE A 104 27.77 -10.99 -9.19
CA ILE A 104 27.11 -12.25 -8.86
C ILE A 104 27.87 -13.40 -9.54
N SER A 105 27.89 -14.56 -8.89
CA SER A 105 28.55 -15.78 -9.38
C SER A 105 30.08 -15.74 -9.38
N VAL A 106 30.70 -14.90 -8.55
CA VAL A 106 32.14 -14.96 -8.29
C VAL A 106 32.40 -16.04 -7.24
N PRO A 107 33.21 -17.08 -7.49
CA PRO A 107 33.46 -18.15 -6.53
C PRO A 107 33.88 -17.63 -5.16
N ASP A 108 33.40 -18.23 -4.07
CA ASP A 108 33.84 -17.84 -2.73
C ASP A 108 35.31 -18.25 -2.55
N LYS A 109 36.09 -17.43 -1.84
CA LYS A 109 37.53 -17.63 -1.54
C LYS A 109 38.49 -17.53 -2.74
N SER A 110 38.02 -17.27 -3.96
CA SER A 110 38.91 -17.00 -5.11
C SER A 110 39.64 -15.66 -5.02
N GLU A 111 39.20 -14.78 -4.11
CA GLU A 111 39.74 -13.44 -3.87
C GLU A 111 40.99 -13.45 -2.97
N GLY A 112 41.37 -14.60 -2.41
CA GLY A 112 42.40 -14.69 -1.36
C GLY A 112 41.87 -14.32 0.04
N LYS A 113 42.76 -14.15 1.02
CA LYS A 113 42.41 -13.76 2.40
C LYS A 113 42.01 -12.28 2.52
N ASP A 114 42.28 -11.47 1.51
CA ASP A 114 42.28 -10.00 1.62
C ASP A 114 41.42 -9.34 0.53
N ILE A 115 40.92 -8.13 0.85
CA ILE A 115 40.06 -7.31 -0.02
C ILE A 115 40.80 -6.93 -1.33
N LEU A 116 42.13 -7.00 -1.33
CA LEU A 116 43.00 -6.71 -2.47
C LEU A 116 42.75 -7.62 -3.67
N GLY A 117 42.51 -8.93 -3.49
CA GLY A 117 42.22 -9.80 -4.63
C GLY A 117 40.87 -9.51 -5.27
N LEU A 118 39.95 -8.91 -4.50
CA LEU A 118 38.68 -8.42 -5.01
C LEU A 118 38.83 -7.11 -5.80
N LYS A 119 39.83 -6.27 -5.48
CA LYS A 119 40.17 -5.09 -6.29
C LYS A 119 40.71 -5.46 -7.68
N LEU A 120 41.41 -6.60 -7.78
CA LEU A 120 41.94 -7.11 -9.06
C LEU A 120 40.86 -7.73 -9.97
N LEU A 121 39.66 -7.99 -9.45
CA LEU A 121 38.54 -8.59 -10.19
C LEU A 121 38.12 -7.74 -11.40
N ILE A 122 37.98 -6.43 -11.23
CA ILE A 122 37.50 -5.53 -12.29
C ILE A 122 38.54 -5.40 -13.42
N PRO A 123 39.83 -5.13 -13.14
CA PRO A 123 40.89 -5.16 -14.14
C PRO A 123 40.97 -6.50 -14.89
N GLN A 124 40.87 -7.65 -14.21
CA GLN A 124 40.91 -8.96 -14.87
C GLN A 124 39.69 -9.20 -15.78
N LEU A 125 38.51 -8.75 -15.36
CA LEU A 125 37.28 -8.91 -16.15
C LEU A 125 37.20 -7.95 -17.34
N LEU A 126 37.67 -6.70 -17.19
CA LEU A 126 37.43 -5.61 -18.15
C LEU A 126 38.70 -5.03 -18.80
N GLY A 127 39.88 -5.56 -18.45
CA GLY A 127 41.19 -5.18 -18.97
C GLY A 127 41.92 -4.19 -18.06
N GLU A 128 43.16 -4.51 -17.70
CA GLU A 128 43.99 -3.71 -16.79
C GLU A 128 44.29 -2.31 -17.33
N ALA A 129 44.45 -2.17 -18.65
CA ALA A 129 44.64 -0.87 -19.31
C ALA A 129 43.48 0.12 -19.07
N ASN A 130 42.28 -0.39 -18.74
CA ASN A 130 41.12 0.45 -18.49
C ASN A 130 41.01 0.93 -17.03
N PHE A 131 41.63 0.21 -16.09
CA PHE A 131 41.47 0.37 -14.64
C PHE A 131 42.79 0.03 -13.93
N PRO A 132 43.75 0.98 -13.86
CA PRO A 132 45.08 0.71 -13.31
C PRO A 132 45.06 0.47 -11.80
N THR A 133 44.21 1.16 -11.03
CA THR A 133 44.04 0.93 -9.58
C THR A 133 42.67 1.42 -9.09
N PRO A 134 41.72 0.52 -8.80
CA PRO A 134 40.45 0.92 -8.21
C PRO A 134 40.58 1.17 -6.69
N ASP A 135 40.51 2.43 -6.26
CA ASP A 135 40.29 2.79 -4.85
C ASP A 135 38.80 2.68 -4.49
N GLU A 136 38.36 1.43 -4.41
CA GLU A 136 36.97 1.08 -4.25
C GLU A 136 36.75 0.30 -2.95
N ARG A 137 35.65 0.60 -2.25
CA ARG A 137 35.24 -0.18 -1.08
C ARG A 137 34.45 -1.39 -1.57
N CYS A 138 35.07 -2.55 -1.51
CA CYS A 138 34.47 -3.81 -1.94
C CYS A 138 34.32 -4.79 -0.77
N HIS A 139 33.18 -5.47 -0.70
CA HIS A 139 32.89 -6.48 0.32
C HIS A 139 31.82 -7.47 -0.15
N ARG A 140 31.83 -8.69 0.41
CA ARG A 140 30.79 -9.70 0.19
C ARG A 140 29.56 -9.39 1.07
N SER A 141 28.36 -9.51 0.51
CA SER A 141 27.09 -9.28 1.24
C SER A 141 26.16 -10.49 1.08
N PRO A 142 25.51 -11.01 2.14
CA PRO A 142 25.65 -10.61 3.53
C PRO A 142 27.02 -10.99 4.12
N THR A 143 27.49 -10.21 5.10
CA THR A 143 28.78 -10.41 5.78
C THR A 143 28.88 -11.80 6.42
N PHE A 144 27.74 -12.37 6.84
CA PHE A 144 27.63 -13.69 7.42
C PHE A 144 26.70 -14.60 6.60
N LEU A 145 27.14 -15.84 6.37
CA LEU A 145 26.31 -16.89 5.80
C LEU A 145 25.35 -17.41 6.87
N LYS A 146 24.04 -17.39 6.61
CA LYS A 146 23.08 -18.11 7.46
C LYS A 146 23.21 -19.62 7.16
N GLN A 147 23.02 -20.47 8.18
CA GLN A 147 23.08 -21.94 8.05
C GLN A 147 22.17 -22.51 6.93
N ASN A 148 21.07 -21.81 6.60
CA ASN A 148 20.15 -22.17 5.51
C ASN A 148 20.26 -21.25 4.26
N SER A 149 21.46 -20.74 3.97
CA SER A 149 21.67 -19.85 2.82
C SER A 149 21.67 -20.62 1.49
N ARG A 150 21.23 -19.95 0.41
CA ARG A 150 21.26 -20.50 -0.96
C ARG A 150 22.64 -21.06 -1.26
N ALA A 151 22.69 -22.23 -1.90
CA ALA A 151 23.91 -22.99 -2.23
C ALA A 151 24.85 -22.32 -3.28
N GLY A 152 24.78 -20.99 -3.46
CA GLY A 152 25.57 -20.24 -4.42
C GLY A 152 26.50 -19.24 -3.74
N PRO A 153 27.56 -18.78 -4.45
CA PRO A 153 28.51 -17.82 -3.90
C PRO A 153 27.85 -16.49 -3.53
N ARG A 154 28.39 -15.82 -2.50
CA ARG A 154 27.81 -14.55 -2.02
C ARG A 154 28.07 -13.44 -3.03
N PRO A 155 27.09 -12.56 -3.30
CA PRO A 155 27.35 -11.42 -4.16
C PRO A 155 28.37 -10.47 -3.53
N ILE A 156 29.16 -9.82 -4.38
CA ILE A 156 30.08 -8.77 -3.99
C ILE A 156 29.43 -7.43 -4.27
N LEU A 157 29.50 -6.53 -3.30
CA LEU A 157 29.13 -5.13 -3.45
C LEU A 157 30.38 -4.27 -3.54
N VAL A 158 30.45 -3.48 -4.60
CA VAL A 158 31.55 -2.54 -4.85
C VAL A 158 30.96 -1.14 -4.89
N LYS A 159 31.46 -0.25 -4.02
CA LYS A 159 31.13 1.17 -4.03
C LYS A 159 32.27 1.94 -4.68
N PHE A 160 31.96 2.57 -5.80
CA PHE A 160 32.86 3.43 -6.55
C PHE A 160 32.86 4.84 -5.98
N LEU A 161 34.03 5.49 -5.97
CA LEU A 161 34.14 6.89 -5.59
C LEU A 161 33.49 7.79 -6.65
N HIS A 162 33.73 7.48 -7.93
CA HIS A 162 33.21 8.26 -9.04
C HIS A 162 32.11 7.52 -9.82
N PHE A 163 30.97 8.18 -10.01
CA PHE A 163 29.85 7.60 -10.77
C PHE A 163 30.23 7.31 -12.24
N GLN A 164 31.19 8.04 -12.81
CA GLN A 164 31.67 7.82 -14.18
C GLN A 164 32.36 6.45 -14.35
N GLU A 165 33.09 5.99 -13.33
CA GLU A 165 33.76 4.68 -13.35
C GLU A 165 32.72 3.56 -13.42
N LYS A 166 31.68 3.66 -12.59
CA LYS A 166 30.51 2.77 -12.65
C LYS A 166 29.92 2.72 -14.06
N LEU A 167 29.70 3.87 -14.70
CA LEU A 167 29.15 3.92 -16.06
C LEU A 167 30.09 3.28 -17.09
N LYS A 168 31.40 3.52 -16.99
CA LYS A 168 32.42 2.91 -17.85
C LYS A 168 32.41 1.38 -17.71
N ILE A 169 32.39 0.87 -16.49
CA ILE A 169 32.31 -0.57 -16.18
C ILE A 169 31.03 -1.17 -16.75
N MET A 170 29.88 -0.53 -16.54
CA MET A 170 28.61 -1.00 -17.09
C MET A 170 28.58 -1.01 -18.62
N LYS A 171 29.22 -0.02 -19.27
CA LYS A 171 29.33 0.05 -20.74
C LYS A 171 30.21 -1.07 -21.29
N LEU A 172 31.39 -1.28 -20.70
CA LEU A 172 32.33 -2.34 -21.08
C LEU A 172 31.72 -3.74 -20.83
N SER A 173 31.06 -3.92 -19.69
CA SER A 173 30.34 -5.14 -19.33
C SER A 173 29.27 -5.52 -20.36
N ARG A 174 28.47 -4.54 -20.81
CA ARG A 174 27.46 -4.76 -21.87
C ARG A 174 28.06 -5.01 -23.26
N GLY A 175 29.24 -4.46 -23.53
CA GLY A 175 29.96 -4.68 -24.80
C GLY A 175 30.56 -6.08 -24.90
N LYS A 176 30.92 -6.69 -23.76
CA LYS A 176 31.37 -8.09 -23.70
C LYS A 176 30.17 -9.02 -23.68
N LYS A 177 30.16 -10.06 -24.53
CA LYS A 177 29.09 -11.08 -24.55
C LYS A 177 29.06 -11.89 -23.25
N GLU A 178 30.24 -12.24 -22.74
CA GLU A 178 30.40 -13.00 -21.50
C GLU A 178 31.56 -12.45 -20.67
N LEU A 179 31.36 -12.42 -19.36
CA LEU A 179 32.38 -12.10 -18.37
C LEU A 179 32.72 -13.40 -17.65
N VAL A 180 33.96 -13.85 -17.76
CA VAL A 180 34.43 -15.10 -17.16
C VAL A 180 35.55 -14.78 -16.19
N TYR A 181 35.46 -15.33 -14.99
CA TYR A 181 36.47 -15.24 -13.94
C TYR A 181 36.71 -16.63 -13.36
N ASN A 182 37.96 -17.11 -13.43
CA ASN A 182 38.36 -18.44 -12.94
C ASN A 182 37.41 -19.55 -13.44
N GLY A 183 37.08 -19.54 -14.74
CA GLY A 183 36.18 -20.51 -15.37
C GLY A 183 34.69 -20.35 -15.04
N THR A 184 34.31 -19.38 -14.21
CA THR A 184 32.90 -19.12 -13.85
C THR A 184 32.37 -17.86 -14.53
N ARG A 185 31.14 -17.93 -15.05
CA ARG A 185 30.46 -16.78 -15.63
C ARG A 185 30.02 -15.81 -14.53
N VAL A 186 30.45 -14.56 -14.63
CA VAL A 186 30.15 -13.49 -13.68
C VAL A 186 29.11 -12.54 -14.27
N HIS A 187 28.19 -12.06 -13.43
CA HIS A 187 27.21 -11.06 -13.83
C HIS A 187 27.36 -9.78 -13.01
N ILE A 188 27.30 -8.63 -13.70
CA ILE A 188 27.40 -7.30 -13.09
C ILE A 188 26.06 -6.60 -13.21
N TYR A 189 25.50 -6.16 -12.08
CA TYR A 189 24.25 -5.42 -12.02
C TYR A 189 24.39 -4.15 -11.17
N PRO A 190 23.60 -3.10 -11.45
CA PRO A 190 23.45 -2.00 -10.51
C PRO A 190 22.86 -2.49 -9.18
N ASP A 191 23.30 -1.89 -8.07
CA ASP A 191 22.69 -2.10 -6.76
C ASP A 191 21.50 -1.14 -6.58
N PHE A 192 20.33 -1.68 -6.29
CA PHE A 192 19.07 -0.95 -6.11
C PHE A 192 18.45 -1.31 -4.77
N SER A 193 17.64 -0.41 -4.21
CA SER A 193 16.84 -0.72 -3.01
C SER A 193 15.87 -1.88 -3.28
N ALA A 194 15.48 -2.58 -2.22
CA ALA A 194 14.54 -3.70 -2.35
C ALA A 194 13.19 -3.25 -2.95
N GLY A 195 12.70 -2.08 -2.54
CA GLY A 195 11.48 -1.46 -3.09
C GLY A 195 11.59 -1.21 -4.59
N LEU A 196 12.71 -0.64 -5.04
CA LEU A 196 12.92 -0.35 -6.46
C LEU A 196 13.05 -1.62 -7.29
N VAL A 197 13.72 -2.65 -6.76
CA VAL A 197 13.79 -3.97 -7.41
C VAL A 197 12.39 -4.57 -7.55
N GLN A 198 11.55 -4.49 -6.53
CA GLN A 198 10.17 -4.99 -6.58
C GLN A 198 9.34 -4.24 -7.64
N LYS A 199 9.39 -2.90 -7.66
CA LYS A 199 8.74 -2.07 -8.69
C LYS A 199 9.21 -2.47 -10.10
N ARG A 200 10.51 -2.66 -10.30
CA ARG A 200 11.08 -3.08 -11.60
C ARG A 200 10.69 -4.50 -12.02
N ARG A 201 10.42 -5.39 -11.07
CA ARG A 201 9.94 -6.76 -11.33
C ARG A 201 8.49 -6.80 -11.80
N GLN A 202 7.67 -5.81 -11.43
CA GLN A 202 6.29 -5.71 -11.94
C GLN A 202 6.24 -5.59 -13.47
N PHE A 203 7.30 -5.07 -14.08
CA PHE A 203 7.45 -5.00 -15.54
C PHE A 203 7.91 -6.30 -16.21
N ASP A 204 8.27 -7.35 -15.46
CA ASP A 204 8.82 -8.58 -16.06
C ASP A 204 7.85 -9.30 -17.02
N PRO A 205 6.52 -9.38 -16.75
CA PRO A 205 5.56 -9.88 -17.72
C PRO A 205 5.52 -9.05 -19.01
N LEU A 206 5.60 -7.71 -18.89
CA LEU A 206 5.63 -6.81 -20.04
C LEU A 206 6.92 -6.97 -20.85
N LYS A 207 8.07 -7.04 -20.17
CA LYS A 207 9.37 -7.31 -20.84
C LYS A 207 9.35 -8.65 -21.56
N LYS A 208 8.68 -9.68 -21.02
CA LYS A 208 8.52 -10.97 -21.69
C LYS A 208 7.75 -10.80 -23.00
N ARG A 209 6.58 -10.17 -22.97
CA ARG A 209 5.78 -9.89 -24.17
C ARG A 209 6.56 -9.07 -25.21
N LEU A 210 7.30 -8.04 -24.78
CA LEU A 210 8.12 -7.23 -25.68
C LEU A 210 9.23 -8.04 -26.36
N ARG A 211 9.85 -9.01 -25.65
CA ARG A 211 10.79 -9.96 -26.27
C ARG A 211 10.11 -10.89 -27.26
N ASP A 212 8.94 -11.41 -26.91
CA ASP A 212 8.16 -12.30 -27.80
C ASP A 212 7.74 -11.57 -29.11
N LEU A 213 7.58 -10.25 -29.03
CA LEU A 213 7.24 -9.39 -30.16
C LEU A 213 8.46 -8.81 -30.90
N ASP A 214 9.68 -9.15 -30.50
CA ASP A 214 10.95 -8.64 -31.03
C ASP A 214 11.06 -7.10 -30.96
N CYS A 215 10.54 -6.50 -29.89
CA CYS A 215 10.60 -5.06 -29.66
C CYS A 215 11.80 -4.71 -28.79
N THR A 216 12.57 -3.70 -29.19
CA THR A 216 13.68 -3.20 -28.37
C THR A 216 13.17 -2.36 -27.20
N TYR A 217 13.70 -2.59 -26.00
CA TYR A 217 13.30 -1.84 -24.81
C TYR A 217 14.48 -1.60 -23.85
N ALA A 218 14.35 -0.58 -23.01
CA ALA A 218 15.30 -0.24 -21.98
C ALA A 218 14.58 0.17 -20.69
N MET A 219 15.05 -0.34 -19.55
CA MET A 219 14.58 0.09 -18.24
C MET A 219 15.43 1.27 -17.75
N ILE A 220 14.84 2.47 -17.74
CA ILE A 220 15.46 3.71 -17.30
C ILE A 220 15.31 3.84 -15.77
N PHE A 221 16.33 4.40 -15.12
CA PHE A 221 16.27 4.72 -13.70
C PHE A 221 15.30 5.89 -13.44
N PRO A 222 14.48 5.85 -12.37
CA PRO A 222 14.41 4.79 -11.37
C PRO A 222 13.63 3.57 -11.86
N CYS A 223 12.47 3.73 -12.49
CA CYS A 223 11.60 2.60 -12.85
C CYS A 223 10.69 2.91 -14.06
N THR A 224 11.27 3.38 -15.16
CA THR A 224 10.52 3.72 -16.38
C THR A 224 10.91 2.79 -17.51
N LEU A 225 9.94 2.10 -18.12
CA LEU A 225 10.21 1.25 -19.28
C LEU A 225 10.09 2.08 -20.57
N LYS A 226 11.23 2.31 -21.23
CA LYS A 226 11.31 2.93 -22.55
C LYS A 226 11.27 1.85 -23.61
N VAL A 227 10.27 1.87 -24.49
CA VAL A 227 10.20 0.99 -25.65
C VAL A 227 10.67 1.77 -26.87
N VAL A 228 11.62 1.19 -27.60
CA VAL A 228 12.13 1.73 -28.85
C VAL A 228 11.45 0.96 -29.97
N ARG A 229 10.73 1.68 -30.83
CA ARG A 229 10.19 1.10 -32.05
C ARG A 229 11.29 1.03 -33.10
N ASP A 230 11.47 -0.15 -33.67
CA ASP A 230 12.12 -0.23 -34.98
C ASP A 230 11.19 0.37 -36.02
N ALA A 231 11.76 1.08 -36.99
CA ALA A 231 10.99 1.60 -38.10
C ALA A 231 10.31 0.41 -38.80
N CYS A 232 8.99 0.50 -38.98
CA CYS A 232 8.25 -0.41 -39.83
C CYS A 232 8.99 -0.57 -41.17
N LYS A 233 9.43 -1.79 -41.53
CA LYS A 233 9.95 -2.11 -42.87
C LYS A 233 8.82 -2.19 -43.91
N CYS A 234 7.74 -1.44 -43.71
CA CYS A 234 6.79 -1.18 -44.77
C CYS A 234 7.47 -0.18 -45.72
N ASN A 235 7.46 -0.48 -47.02
CA ASN A 235 7.95 0.41 -48.08
C ASN A 235 7.04 1.64 -48.26
N GLY A 236 6.69 2.33 -47.17
CA GLY A 236 5.78 3.47 -47.15
C GLY A 236 4.88 3.51 -45.90
N HIS A 237 5.02 4.61 -45.16
CA HIS A 237 3.97 5.38 -44.43
C HIS A 237 3.18 4.70 -43.29
N ALA A 238 3.51 5.09 -42.05
CA ALA A 238 2.89 4.64 -40.79
C ALA A 238 1.92 5.69 -40.20
N SER A 239 0.86 5.27 -39.48
CA SER A 239 0.17 6.16 -38.52
C SER A 239 -0.28 5.54 -37.20
N MET A 240 -0.68 4.27 -37.04
CA MET A 240 -0.69 3.62 -35.70
C MET A 240 -0.54 2.10 -35.81
N CYS A 241 0.58 1.58 -35.31
CA CYS A 241 0.75 0.16 -35.01
C CYS A 241 0.42 -0.04 -33.53
N ASN A 242 -0.61 -0.83 -33.23
CA ASN A 242 -0.87 -1.23 -31.85
C ASN A 242 0.26 -2.21 -31.42
N PRO A 243 1.06 -1.83 -30.39
CA PRO A 243 2.29 -2.54 -30.03
C PRO A 243 2.05 -3.91 -29.41
N ILE A 244 0.79 -4.31 -29.16
CA ILE A 244 0.43 -5.58 -28.52
C ILE A 244 -0.14 -6.57 -29.54
N ASN A 245 -0.90 -6.10 -30.52
CA ASN A 245 -1.65 -6.98 -31.44
C ASN A 245 -1.19 -6.92 -32.91
N ARG A 246 -0.13 -6.15 -33.24
CA ARG A 246 0.41 -5.99 -34.61
C ARG A 246 -0.60 -5.53 -35.67
N LYS A 247 -1.77 -4.99 -35.29
CA LYS A 247 -2.71 -4.42 -36.27
C LYS A 247 -2.24 -3.02 -36.71
N CYS A 248 -2.17 -2.81 -38.02
CA CYS A 248 -1.77 -1.56 -38.67
C CYS A 248 -2.98 -0.96 -39.38
N TYR A 249 -3.32 0.29 -39.06
CA TYR A 249 -4.40 1.05 -39.72
C TYR A 249 -3.77 2.26 -40.40
N CYS A 250 -3.88 2.34 -41.73
CA CYS A 250 -3.05 3.20 -42.57
C CYS A 250 -3.80 4.44 -43.09
N THR A 251 -3.43 5.64 -42.63
CA THR A 251 -3.79 6.92 -43.28
C THR A 251 -2.71 7.99 -43.04
N THR A 252 -1.86 8.17 -44.05
CA THR A 252 -0.98 9.31 -44.41
C THR A 252 -0.17 10.14 -43.38
N LYS A 253 1.16 10.09 -43.59
CA LYS A 253 2.28 11.02 -43.28
C LYS A 253 2.86 11.08 -41.85
N GLY A 254 4.14 10.65 -41.73
CA GLY A 254 5.09 11.11 -40.70
C GLY A 254 6.10 10.04 -40.23
N ILE A 255 7.38 10.17 -40.61
CA ILE A 255 8.48 9.32 -40.11
C ILE A 255 9.09 9.99 -38.87
N LYS A 256 8.82 9.47 -37.67
CA LYS A 256 9.62 9.72 -36.47
C LYS A 256 9.79 8.42 -35.68
N ARG A 257 11.00 8.20 -35.15
CA ARG A 257 11.25 7.19 -34.11
C ARG A 257 10.52 7.65 -32.86
N ASP A 258 9.34 7.11 -32.63
CA ASP A 258 8.56 7.49 -31.46
C ASP A 258 9.01 6.69 -30.24
N HIS A 259 9.25 7.40 -29.15
CA HIS A 259 9.62 6.84 -27.85
C HIS A 259 8.40 6.85 -26.94
N TYR A 260 7.98 5.68 -26.48
CA TYR A 260 6.94 5.57 -25.47
C TYR A 260 7.55 5.23 -24.13
N ASN A 261 7.18 6.02 -23.12
CA ASN A 261 7.48 5.74 -21.73
C ASN A 261 6.21 5.15 -21.12
N PHE A 262 6.30 3.93 -20.59
CA PHE A 262 5.19 3.33 -19.86
C PHE A 262 5.48 3.38 -18.37
N THR A 263 4.55 3.96 -17.61
CA THR A 263 4.47 3.80 -16.15
C THR A 263 3.68 2.53 -15.79
N PRO A 264 3.81 1.99 -14.56
CA PRO A 264 3.10 0.76 -14.17
C PRO A 264 1.56 0.88 -14.24
N LEU A 265 1.02 2.10 -14.11
CA LEU A 265 -0.42 2.39 -14.05
C LEU A 265 -1.06 2.41 -15.46
N GLU A 266 -0.35 2.93 -16.47
CA GLU A 266 -0.88 3.10 -17.83
C GLU A 266 -1.11 1.78 -18.59
N TRP A 267 -0.56 0.67 -18.11
CA TRP A 267 -0.65 -0.63 -18.79
C TRP A 267 -1.93 -1.41 -18.46
N ASN A 268 -2.49 -1.25 -17.26
CA ASN A 268 -3.70 -1.99 -16.87
C ASN A 268 -4.93 -1.55 -17.67
N ASP A 269 -5.05 -0.26 -17.99
CA ASP A 269 -6.22 0.28 -18.68
C ASP A 269 -6.26 -0.07 -20.18
N GLN A 270 -5.10 -0.21 -20.84
CA GLN A 270 -5.06 -0.56 -22.27
C GLN A 270 -5.40 -2.04 -22.56
N CYS A 271 -5.31 -2.92 -21.57
CA CYS A 271 -5.67 -4.34 -21.71
C CYS A 271 -7.16 -4.62 -21.46
N ALA A 272 -7.87 -3.76 -20.73
CA ALA A 272 -9.31 -3.94 -20.47
C ALA A 272 -10.18 -3.63 -21.70
N GLY A 273 -9.74 -2.72 -22.57
CA GLY A 273 -10.47 -2.32 -23.79
C GLY A 273 -10.24 -3.20 -25.03
N ALA A 274 -9.45 -4.29 -24.94
CA ALA A 274 -9.15 -5.17 -26.07
C ALA A 274 -9.85 -6.54 -25.98
N ARG A 275 -10.81 -6.69 -25.06
CA ARG A 275 -11.76 -7.81 -24.99
C ARG A 275 -13.19 -7.32 -25.22
N SER A 276 -13.45 -6.82 -26.42
CA SER A 276 -14.78 -6.66 -26.99
C SER A 276 -14.70 -6.96 -28.47
#